data_AF-A0A8T7GXK1-F1
#
_entry.id   AF-A0A8T7GXK1-F1
#
_cell.length_a   1.000
_cell.length_b   1.000
_cell.length_c   1.000
_cell.angle_alpha   90.00
_cell.angle_beta   90.00
_cell.angle_gamma   90.00
#
_symmetry.space_group_name_H-M   'P 1'
#
loop_
_entity.id
_entity.type
_entity.pdbx_description
1 polymer ?
#
loop_
_entity_poly.entity_id
_entity_poly.type
_entity_poly.pdbx_seq_one_letter_code
_entity_poly.pdbx_strand_id
1 'polypeptide(L)'
;MVRGTELRYSAAAVALLAASLVLVALGASLGLGAYSSYAQAGTRTLYSFDRISMFSAVYSLRPNDVYGTSWRAEPGKTMYLSLVRDVRVSYTYQVLNARESGYVRIAVTIRHPDGWSKLVEVRSVRINGSQTTAVLNLSIPRIVEEFKRLCSEVGARSTDFSIGITSAVYARARAGNSTISEKPLVHTIYLSIDIPNNRVVLVGNETVSDHVSKVVRVKRSASFLGAEMSPGQAMAYSVAALGSGAVGLGIALPMVARRRESSTERIERRYRDLIISVDEIPSDRPWIRVSNPEDLVKLAKLLESPLLLERGDGVRRIAVASRSYVYVYELEPREDGSDVDR
;
A
#
# COMPACT_ATOMS: atom_id res chain seq x y z
N MET A 1 23.47 -56.67 20.29
CA MET A 1 22.73 -56.49 19.01
C MET A 1 21.89 -55.20 18.96
N VAL A 2 22.12 -54.19 19.83
CA VAL A 2 21.29 -52.97 19.95
C VAL A 2 21.92 -51.72 19.27
N ARG A 3 23.20 -51.77 18.88
CA ARG A 3 23.89 -50.62 18.24
C ARG A 3 23.35 -50.22 16.86
N GLY A 4 22.66 -51.12 16.15
CA GLY A 4 22.17 -50.85 14.79
C GLY A 4 20.95 -49.92 14.71
N THR A 5 20.10 -49.89 15.74
CA THR A 5 18.91 -49.05 15.77
C THR A 5 19.24 -47.61 16.13
N GLU A 6 20.17 -47.37 17.06
CA GLU A 6 20.54 -46.02 17.52
C GLU A 6 21.28 -45.16 16.48
N LEU A 7 21.99 -45.79 15.54
CA LEU A 7 22.64 -45.11 14.42
C LEU A 7 21.62 -44.63 13.36
N ARG A 8 20.51 -45.34 13.18
CA ARG A 8 19.46 -44.96 12.21
C ARG A 8 18.62 -43.79 12.68
N TYR A 9 18.31 -43.72 13.98
CA TYR A 9 17.53 -42.61 14.54
C TYR A 9 18.26 -41.26 14.44
N SER A 10 19.59 -41.25 14.41
CA SER A 10 20.33 -39.98 14.29
C SER A 10 20.47 -39.45 12.90
N ALA A 11 20.67 -40.33 11.92
CA ALA A 11 20.70 -39.90 10.53
C ALA A 11 19.36 -39.25 10.16
N ALA A 12 18.25 -39.84 10.63
CA ALA A 12 16.91 -39.28 10.43
C ALA A 12 16.72 -37.93 11.16
N ALA A 13 17.14 -37.80 12.42
CA ALA A 13 17.00 -36.56 13.17
C ALA A 13 17.85 -35.41 12.59
N VAL A 14 19.08 -35.70 12.16
CA VAL A 14 19.97 -34.73 11.51
C VAL A 14 19.43 -34.32 10.14
N ALA A 15 18.93 -35.27 9.35
CA ALA A 15 18.31 -34.98 8.07
C ALA A 15 17.04 -34.12 8.22
N LEU A 16 16.20 -34.41 9.23
CA LEU A 16 15.01 -33.62 9.54
C LEU A 16 15.38 -32.20 9.97
N LEU A 17 16.41 -32.04 10.81
CA LEU A 17 16.91 -30.73 11.23
C LEU A 17 17.41 -29.92 10.03
N ALA A 18 18.23 -30.52 9.16
CA ALA A 18 18.74 -29.87 7.96
C ALA A 18 17.62 -29.47 7.00
N ALA A 19 16.67 -30.37 6.72
CA ALA A 19 15.50 -30.07 5.89
C ALA A 19 14.65 -28.93 6.46
N SER A 20 14.47 -28.91 7.78
CA SER A 20 13.70 -27.86 8.46
C SER A 20 14.38 -26.49 8.36
N LEU A 21 15.70 -26.42 8.53
CA LEU A 21 16.47 -25.19 8.33
C LEU A 21 16.38 -24.68 6.89
N VAL A 22 16.48 -25.58 5.91
CA VAL A 22 16.32 -25.22 4.49
C VAL A 22 14.93 -24.66 4.22
N LEU A 23 13.87 -25.29 4.76
CA LEU A 23 12.50 -24.79 4.64
C LEU A 23 12.31 -23.41 5.29
N VAL A 24 12.92 -23.16 6.45
CA VAL A 24 12.88 -21.83 7.08
C VAL A 24 13.59 -20.79 6.22
N ALA A 25 14.77 -21.11 5.69
CA ALA A 25 15.53 -20.19 4.81
C ALA A 25 14.79 -19.90 3.49
N LEU A 26 14.18 -20.93 2.88
CA LEU A 26 13.34 -20.78 1.69
C LEU A 26 12.10 -19.95 1.99
N GLY A 27 11.43 -20.22 3.12
CA GLY A 27 10.26 -19.48 3.54
C GLY A 27 10.56 -17.99 3.79
N ALA A 28 11.67 -17.70 4.47
CA ALA A 28 12.12 -16.33 4.73
C ALA A 28 12.50 -15.59 3.44
N SER A 29 13.26 -16.22 2.54
CA SER A 29 13.64 -15.61 1.24
C SER A 29 12.42 -15.34 0.36
N LEU A 30 11.46 -16.28 0.28
CA LEU A 30 10.19 -16.07 -0.40
C LEU A 30 9.37 -14.94 0.21
N GLY A 31 9.30 -14.86 1.54
CA GLY A 31 8.56 -13.82 2.25
C GLY A 31 9.12 -12.43 2.00
N LEU A 32 10.45 -12.28 2.08
CA LEU A 32 11.16 -11.03 1.78
C LEU A 32 11.00 -10.63 0.30
N GLY A 33 11.08 -11.59 -0.61
CA GLY A 33 10.86 -11.36 -2.05
C GLY A 33 9.41 -10.92 -2.34
N ALA A 34 8.43 -11.55 -1.71
CA ALA A 34 7.03 -11.19 -1.86
C ALA A 34 6.73 -9.79 -1.29
N TYR A 35 7.28 -9.48 -0.12
CA TYR A 35 7.10 -8.19 0.53
C TYR A 35 7.74 -7.05 -0.25
N SER A 36 8.98 -7.21 -0.71
CA SER A 36 9.66 -6.21 -1.54
C SER A 36 8.96 -5.99 -2.88
N SER A 37 8.47 -7.06 -3.51
CA SER A 37 7.70 -6.98 -4.76
C SER A 37 6.35 -6.27 -4.57
N TYR A 38 5.69 -6.50 -3.43
CA TYR A 38 4.45 -5.81 -3.07
C TYR A 38 4.68 -4.31 -2.80
N ALA A 39 5.77 -3.97 -2.11
CA ALA A 39 6.17 -2.59 -1.86
C ALA A 39 6.49 -1.82 -3.16
N GLN A 40 6.92 -2.54 -4.21
CA GLN A 40 7.17 -1.99 -5.55
C GLN A 40 5.96 -2.07 -6.49
N ALA A 41 4.73 -2.08 -5.98
CA ALA A 41 3.54 -2.00 -6.80
C ALA A 41 3.58 -0.72 -7.67
N GLY A 42 3.82 -0.91 -8.97
CA GLY A 42 3.89 0.19 -9.92
C GLY A 42 2.51 0.78 -10.19
N THR A 43 2.44 2.08 -10.39
CA THR A 43 1.25 2.74 -10.93
C THR A 43 1.34 2.78 -12.45
N ARG A 44 0.27 2.38 -13.13
CA ARG A 44 0.12 2.54 -14.58
C ARG A 44 -1.04 3.48 -14.85
N THR A 45 -0.77 4.58 -15.54
CA THR A 45 -1.83 5.47 -16.04
C THR A 45 -2.53 4.78 -17.20
N LEU A 46 -3.83 4.52 -17.06
CA LEU A 46 -4.65 3.93 -18.14
C LEU A 46 -4.96 4.96 -19.21
N TYR A 47 -5.29 6.18 -18.78
CA TYR A 47 -5.56 7.32 -19.64
C TYR A 47 -5.32 8.62 -18.88
N SER A 48 -4.97 9.66 -19.63
CA SER A 48 -4.75 11.02 -19.17
C SER A 48 -5.04 11.97 -20.33
N PHE A 49 -5.94 12.93 -20.15
CA PHE A 49 -6.31 13.93 -21.15
C PHE A 49 -6.83 15.20 -20.49
N ASP A 50 -6.75 16.32 -21.22
CA ASP A 50 -7.19 17.63 -20.75
C ASP A 50 -8.39 18.11 -21.54
N ARG A 51 -9.39 18.65 -20.85
CA ARG A 51 -10.54 19.33 -21.44
C ARG A 51 -10.38 20.82 -21.20
N ILE A 52 -10.51 21.62 -22.25
CA ILE A 52 -10.34 23.08 -22.21
C ILE A 52 -11.58 23.72 -22.81
N SER A 53 -12.18 24.64 -22.05
CA SER A 53 -13.36 25.39 -22.42
C SER A 53 -13.00 26.87 -22.42
N MET A 54 -13.22 27.54 -23.55
CA MET A 54 -12.83 28.94 -23.76
C MET A 54 -14.00 29.76 -24.28
N PHE A 55 -14.21 30.93 -23.68
CA PHE A 55 -15.04 31.98 -24.22
C PHE A 55 -14.18 33.14 -24.69
N SER A 56 -14.62 33.83 -25.74
CA SER A 56 -14.15 35.16 -26.08
C SER A 56 -15.34 35.99 -26.55
N ALA A 57 -15.35 37.28 -26.20
CA ALA A 57 -16.44 38.17 -26.55
C ALA A 57 -15.93 39.43 -27.26
N VAL A 58 -16.69 39.90 -28.23
CA VAL A 58 -16.44 41.14 -28.96
C VAL A 58 -17.71 41.97 -28.97
N TYR A 59 -17.61 43.19 -28.47
CA TYR A 59 -18.67 44.19 -28.53
C TYR A 59 -18.69 44.82 -29.93
N SER A 60 -19.84 44.75 -30.58
CA SER A 60 -20.15 45.53 -31.78
C SER A 60 -20.80 46.84 -31.34
N LEU A 61 -20.11 47.95 -31.57
CA LEU A 61 -20.46 49.26 -31.06
C LEU A 61 -21.18 50.10 -32.13
N ARG A 62 -22.00 51.05 -31.70
CA ARG A 62 -22.44 52.16 -32.54
C ARG A 62 -21.22 52.99 -32.93
N PRO A 63 -21.17 53.58 -34.15
CA PRO A 63 -20.08 54.46 -34.54
C PRO A 63 -19.83 55.53 -33.47
N ASN A 64 -18.59 55.63 -33.01
CA ASN A 64 -18.14 56.60 -32.02
C ASN A 64 -16.63 56.83 -32.16
N ASP A 65 -16.16 58.00 -31.76
CA ASP A 65 -14.75 58.40 -31.94
C ASP A 65 -13.82 57.82 -30.86
N VAL A 66 -14.37 57.31 -29.75
CA VAL A 66 -13.57 56.87 -28.58
C VAL A 66 -13.08 55.43 -28.73
N TYR A 67 -13.96 54.52 -29.16
CA TYR A 67 -13.73 53.07 -29.22
C TYR A 67 -13.86 52.50 -30.64
N GLY A 68 -14.26 53.30 -31.62
CA GLY A 68 -14.53 52.85 -32.99
C GLY A 68 -15.80 51.99 -33.08
N THR A 69 -15.81 51.00 -33.97
CA THR A 69 -16.99 50.17 -34.28
C THR A 69 -17.00 48.81 -33.58
N SER A 70 -15.87 48.35 -33.07
CA SER A 70 -15.78 47.07 -32.37
C SER A 70 -14.72 47.11 -31.27
N TRP A 71 -14.98 46.44 -30.16
CA TRP A 71 -14.05 46.36 -29.04
C TRP A 71 -14.02 44.94 -28.48
N ARG A 72 -12.83 44.38 -28.25
CA ARG A 72 -12.70 43.08 -27.59
C ARG A 72 -13.12 43.22 -26.13
N ALA A 73 -14.11 42.47 -25.70
CA ALA A 73 -14.50 42.45 -24.30
C ALA A 73 -13.39 41.77 -23.49
N GLU A 74 -13.01 42.40 -22.39
CA GLU A 74 -12.04 41.84 -21.44
C GLU A 74 -12.70 41.77 -20.06
N PRO A 75 -12.48 40.69 -19.29
CA PRO A 75 -13.04 40.59 -17.95
C PRO A 75 -12.69 41.79 -17.06
N GLY A 76 -13.70 42.34 -16.40
CA GLY A 76 -13.57 43.50 -15.51
C GLY A 76 -13.46 44.86 -16.21
N LYS A 77 -13.23 44.92 -17.53
CA LYS A 77 -13.25 46.19 -18.26
C LYS A 77 -14.68 46.61 -18.59
N THR A 78 -14.99 47.87 -18.28
CA THR A 78 -16.32 48.44 -18.48
C THR A 78 -16.44 49.04 -19.88
N MET A 79 -17.61 48.84 -20.50
CA MET A 79 -18.03 49.49 -21.74
C MET A 79 -19.34 50.24 -21.51
N TYR A 80 -19.59 51.32 -22.25
CA TYR A 80 -20.85 52.06 -22.16
C TYR A 80 -21.99 51.30 -22.83
N LEU A 81 -23.05 51.01 -22.07
CA LEU A 81 -24.20 50.23 -22.53
C LEU A 81 -24.86 50.85 -23.77
N SER A 82 -24.99 52.18 -23.81
CA SER A 82 -25.57 52.93 -24.93
C SER A 82 -24.81 52.78 -26.25
N LEU A 83 -23.53 52.42 -26.20
CA LEU A 83 -22.71 52.17 -27.39
C LEU A 83 -22.82 50.72 -27.87
N VAL A 84 -23.07 49.75 -26.98
CA VAL A 84 -23.09 48.33 -27.36
C VAL A 84 -24.39 47.98 -28.07
N ARG A 85 -24.28 47.57 -29.34
CA ARG A 85 -25.43 47.05 -30.11
C ARG A 85 -25.58 45.56 -29.92
N ASP A 86 -24.49 44.83 -30.18
CA ASP A 86 -24.48 43.38 -30.19
C ASP A 86 -23.20 42.88 -29.53
N VAL A 87 -23.27 41.71 -28.90
CA VAL A 87 -22.10 41.02 -28.37
C VAL A 87 -21.96 39.70 -29.10
N ARG A 88 -20.87 39.55 -29.83
CA ARG A 88 -20.50 38.27 -30.45
C ARG A 88 -19.67 37.49 -29.46
N VAL A 89 -20.22 36.37 -28.99
CA VAL A 89 -19.55 35.46 -28.05
C VAL A 89 -19.15 34.20 -28.81
N SER A 90 -17.84 33.98 -28.91
CA SER A 90 -17.27 32.77 -29.49
C SER A 90 -16.93 31.81 -28.36
N TYR A 91 -17.42 30.58 -28.48
CA TYR A 91 -17.11 29.48 -27.59
C TYR A 91 -16.25 28.46 -28.33
N THR A 92 -15.16 28.05 -27.70
CA THR A 92 -14.28 26.99 -28.19
C THR A 92 -14.14 25.93 -27.12
N TYR A 93 -14.44 24.69 -27.49
CA TYR A 93 -14.13 23.51 -26.70
C TYR A 93 -12.99 22.76 -27.36
N GLN A 94 -12.00 22.34 -26.56
CA GLN A 94 -10.85 21.58 -27.01
C GLN A 94 -10.56 20.44 -26.04
N VAL A 95 -10.17 19.28 -26.58
CA VAL A 95 -9.64 18.16 -25.81
C VAL A 95 -8.24 17.82 -26.32
N LEU A 96 -7.29 17.70 -25.39
CA LEU A 96 -5.90 17.34 -25.66
C LEU A 96 -5.67 15.87 -25.31
N ASN A 97 -4.89 15.15 -26.13
CA ASN A 97 -4.54 13.73 -25.91
C ASN A 97 -5.73 12.74 -25.92
N ALA A 98 -6.90 13.17 -26.40
CA ALA A 98 -8.06 12.31 -26.64
C ALA A 98 -8.90 12.82 -27.82
N ARG A 99 -9.89 12.03 -28.24
CA ARG A 99 -10.96 12.47 -29.14
C ARG A 99 -12.29 12.31 -28.44
N GLU A 100 -13.17 13.27 -28.61
CA GLU A 100 -14.49 13.23 -28.00
C GLU A 100 -15.61 13.21 -29.04
N SER A 101 -16.71 12.56 -28.66
CA SER A 101 -17.96 12.58 -29.41
C SER A 101 -19.12 12.88 -28.47
N GLY A 102 -20.01 13.77 -28.88
CA GLY A 102 -21.08 14.25 -28.01
C GLY A 102 -21.66 15.57 -28.49
N TYR A 103 -22.04 16.42 -27.57
CA TYR A 103 -22.52 17.76 -27.86
C TYR A 103 -22.20 18.75 -26.74
N VAL A 104 -22.03 20.01 -27.12
CA VAL A 104 -22.01 21.14 -26.19
C VAL A 104 -23.41 21.76 -26.20
N ARG A 105 -24.00 21.95 -25.02
CA ARG A 105 -25.21 22.75 -24.85
C ARG A 105 -24.82 24.10 -24.28
N ILE A 106 -25.09 25.18 -25.01
CA ILE A 106 -24.86 26.55 -24.58
C ILE A 106 -26.20 27.19 -24.29
N ALA A 107 -26.40 27.67 -23.07
CA ALA A 107 -27.61 28.31 -22.60
C ALA A 107 -27.35 29.77 -22.25
N VAL A 108 -28.23 30.65 -22.73
CA VAL A 108 -28.22 32.09 -22.42
C VAL A 108 -29.37 32.36 -21.47
N THR A 109 -29.07 32.96 -20.33
CA THR A 109 -30.03 33.24 -19.26
C THR A 109 -29.97 34.71 -18.87
N ILE A 110 -31.12 35.34 -18.64
CA ILE A 110 -31.23 36.64 -17.96
C ILE A 110 -31.41 36.34 -16.47
N ARG A 111 -30.62 36.97 -15.61
CA ARG A 111 -30.64 36.78 -14.16
C ARG A 111 -30.87 38.13 -13.48
N HIS A 112 -31.94 38.21 -12.70
CA HIS A 112 -32.24 39.37 -11.89
C HIS A 112 -31.54 39.26 -10.52
N PRO A 113 -31.13 40.39 -9.89
CA PRO A 113 -30.51 40.41 -8.56
C PRO A 113 -31.34 39.71 -7.48
N ASP A 114 -32.67 39.87 -7.51
CA ASP A 114 -33.62 39.21 -6.61
C ASP A 114 -33.70 37.66 -6.75
N GLY A 115 -32.90 37.07 -7.64
CA GLY A 115 -32.66 35.62 -7.69
C GLY A 115 -33.43 34.86 -8.75
N TRP A 116 -34.44 35.46 -9.39
CA TRP A 116 -35.12 34.82 -10.52
C TRP A 116 -34.26 34.84 -11.79
N SER A 117 -34.48 33.87 -12.67
CA SER A 117 -33.80 33.81 -13.96
C SER A 117 -34.73 33.29 -15.06
N LYS A 118 -34.48 33.74 -16.29
CA LYS A 118 -35.21 33.33 -17.48
C LYS A 118 -34.24 32.79 -18.52
N LEU A 119 -34.51 31.60 -19.03
CA LEU A 119 -33.81 31.03 -20.18
C LEU A 119 -34.27 31.74 -21.46
N VAL A 120 -33.33 32.33 -22.18
CA VAL A 120 -33.58 33.10 -23.42
C VAL A 120 -33.32 32.24 -24.64
N GLU A 121 -32.17 31.56 -24.67
CA GLU A 121 -31.75 30.78 -25.82
C GLU A 121 -31.01 29.51 -25.35
N VAL A 122 -31.19 28.43 -26.09
CA VAL A 122 -30.37 27.21 -25.97
C VAL A 122 -29.90 26.80 -27.35
N ARG A 123 -28.59 26.63 -27.49
CA ARG A 123 -27.96 26.11 -28.69
C ARG A 123 -27.18 24.84 -28.38
N SER A 124 -27.36 23.83 -29.21
CA SER A 124 -26.59 22.58 -29.13
C SER A 124 -25.67 22.46 -30.34
N VAL A 125 -24.39 22.16 -30.11
CA VAL A 125 -23.39 21.95 -31.16
C VAL A 125 -22.78 20.57 -30.99
N ARG A 126 -22.76 19.79 -32.06
CA ARG A 126 -22.20 18.43 -32.04
C ARG A 126 -20.68 18.50 -31.95
N ILE A 127 -20.12 17.65 -31.09
CA ILE A 127 -18.68 17.44 -30.95
C ILE A 127 -18.32 16.20 -31.76
N ASN A 128 -17.34 16.34 -32.64
CA ASN A 128 -16.75 15.24 -33.37
C ASN A 128 -15.25 15.48 -33.59
N GLY A 129 -14.42 15.08 -32.62
CA GLY A 129 -12.97 15.21 -32.72
C GLY A 129 -12.35 15.85 -31.49
N SER A 130 -11.29 16.62 -31.70
CA SER A 130 -10.51 17.27 -30.64
C SER A 130 -10.90 18.72 -30.37
N GLN A 131 -11.69 19.34 -31.24
CA GLN A 131 -12.09 20.74 -31.11
C GLN A 131 -13.49 20.97 -31.68
N THR A 132 -14.24 21.88 -31.08
CA THR A 132 -15.54 22.32 -31.58
C THR A 132 -15.75 23.79 -31.21
N THR A 133 -16.28 24.56 -32.14
CA THR A 133 -16.54 25.99 -31.95
C THR A 133 -18.02 26.31 -32.13
N ALA A 134 -18.48 27.32 -31.43
CA ALA A 134 -19.83 27.86 -31.53
C ALA A 134 -19.78 29.38 -31.43
N VAL A 135 -20.68 30.08 -32.10
CA VAL A 135 -20.77 31.55 -32.04
C VAL A 135 -22.19 31.93 -31.66
N LEU A 136 -22.34 32.79 -30.66
CA LEU A 136 -23.61 33.41 -30.27
C LEU A 136 -23.54 34.90 -30.59
N ASN A 137 -24.62 35.44 -31.14
CA ASN A 137 -24.76 36.89 -31.36
C ASN A 137 -25.91 37.38 -30.49
N LEU A 138 -25.57 38.15 -29.45
CA LEU A 138 -26.53 38.65 -28.47
C LEU A 138 -26.86 40.10 -28.77
N SER A 139 -28.11 40.41 -29.08
CA SER A 139 -28.54 41.80 -29.27
C SER A 139 -28.89 42.43 -27.93
N ILE A 140 -28.03 43.32 -27.44
CA ILE A 140 -28.16 43.90 -26.10
C ILE A 140 -29.42 44.76 -25.95
N PRO A 141 -29.79 45.64 -26.91
CA PRO A 141 -31.03 46.39 -26.82
C PRO A 141 -32.27 45.51 -26.67
N ARG A 142 -32.34 44.40 -27.44
CA ARG A 142 -33.47 43.44 -27.35
C ARG A 142 -33.52 42.75 -25.99
N ILE A 143 -32.37 42.35 -25.46
CA ILE A 143 -32.30 41.69 -24.15
C ILE A 143 -32.67 42.67 -23.02
N VAL A 144 -32.24 43.93 -23.09
CA VAL A 144 -32.62 44.97 -22.12
C VAL A 144 -34.12 45.26 -22.16
N GLU A 145 -34.72 45.31 -23.35
CA GLU A 145 -36.17 45.48 -23.52
C GLU A 145 -36.95 44.30 -22.94
N GLU A 146 -36.52 43.07 -23.26
CA GLU A 146 -37.07 41.83 -22.69
C GLU A 146 -36.99 41.82 -21.16
N PHE A 147 -35.83 42.20 -20.59
CA PHE A 147 -35.64 42.30 -19.15
C PHE A 147 -36.59 43.32 -18.50
N LYS A 148 -36.75 44.50 -19.11
CA LYS A 148 -37.70 45.52 -18.62
C LYS A 148 -39.13 45.01 -18.63
N ARG A 149 -39.53 44.29 -19.70
CA ARG A 149 -40.86 43.66 -19.77
C ARG A 149 -41.04 42.65 -18.63
N LEU A 150 -40.09 41.73 -18.44
CA LEU A 150 -40.14 40.74 -17.36
C LEU A 150 -40.23 41.38 -15.97
N CYS A 151 -39.48 42.46 -15.72
CA CYS A 151 -39.57 43.19 -14.46
C CYS A 151 -40.96 43.80 -14.25
N SER A 152 -41.56 44.36 -15.30
CA SER A 152 -42.91 44.94 -15.21
C SER A 152 -43.99 43.90 -14.91
N GLU A 153 -43.84 42.67 -15.39
CA GLU A 153 -44.78 41.56 -15.11
C GLU A 153 -44.76 41.13 -13.63
N VAL A 154 -43.60 41.20 -12.98
CA VAL A 154 -43.43 40.77 -11.58
C VAL A 154 -43.40 41.94 -10.58
N GLY A 155 -43.57 43.18 -11.07
CA GLY A 155 -43.47 44.39 -10.24
C GLY A 155 -42.08 44.68 -9.68
N ALA A 156 -41.02 44.13 -10.30
CA ALA A 156 -39.64 44.35 -9.90
C ALA A 156 -39.04 45.61 -10.55
N ARG A 157 -37.94 46.12 -9.99
CA ARG A 157 -37.22 47.27 -10.53
C ARG A 157 -36.26 46.85 -11.64
N SER A 158 -36.26 47.55 -12.76
CA SER A 158 -35.33 47.30 -13.87
C SER A 158 -34.02 48.10 -13.72
N THR A 159 -33.21 47.79 -12.70
CA THR A 159 -31.94 48.47 -12.43
C THR A 159 -30.77 47.76 -13.12
N ASP A 160 -30.47 46.56 -12.66
CA ASP A 160 -29.29 45.80 -13.03
C ASP A 160 -29.65 44.34 -13.21
N PHE A 161 -28.91 43.66 -14.08
CA PHE A 161 -29.08 42.23 -14.33
C PHE A 161 -27.82 41.65 -14.95
N SER A 162 -27.76 40.33 -14.99
CA SER A 162 -26.67 39.61 -15.64
C SER A 162 -27.20 38.72 -16.75
N ILE A 163 -26.52 38.75 -17.90
CA ILE A 163 -26.70 37.74 -18.95
C ILE A 163 -25.71 36.62 -18.69
N GLY A 164 -26.17 35.49 -18.17
CA GLY A 164 -25.34 34.30 -17.96
C GLY A 164 -25.29 33.43 -19.21
N ILE A 165 -24.08 33.16 -19.71
CA ILE A 165 -23.82 32.30 -20.85
C ILE A 165 -23.10 31.05 -20.32
N THR A 166 -23.83 29.95 -20.25
CA THR A 166 -23.34 28.69 -19.67
C THR A 166 -23.18 27.65 -20.76
N SER A 167 -21.97 27.12 -20.94
CA SER A 167 -21.73 25.91 -21.72
C SER A 167 -21.68 24.68 -20.81
N ALA A 168 -22.28 23.59 -21.27
CA ALA A 168 -22.21 22.28 -20.64
C ALA A 168 -21.86 21.24 -21.71
N VAL A 169 -20.71 20.60 -21.53
CA VAL A 169 -20.15 19.62 -22.47
C VAL A 169 -20.58 18.21 -22.08
N TYR A 170 -21.42 17.57 -22.89
CA TYR A 170 -21.85 16.19 -22.71
C TYR A 170 -21.14 15.32 -23.75
N ALA A 171 -20.02 14.72 -23.37
CA ALA A 171 -19.16 14.00 -24.29
C ALA A 171 -18.65 12.68 -23.72
N ARG A 172 -18.36 11.75 -24.64
CA ARG A 172 -17.61 10.52 -24.36
C ARG A 172 -16.23 10.66 -24.98
N ALA A 173 -15.20 10.52 -24.15
CA ALA A 173 -13.81 10.57 -24.56
C ALA A 173 -13.31 9.19 -24.97
N ARG A 174 -12.53 9.14 -26.04
CA ARG A 174 -11.77 7.98 -26.47
C ARG A 174 -10.28 8.29 -26.30
N ALA A 175 -9.68 7.66 -25.30
CA ALA A 175 -8.25 7.73 -25.01
C ALA A 175 -7.64 6.34 -25.19
N GLY A 176 -6.88 6.17 -26.29
CA GLY A 176 -6.42 4.84 -26.73
C GLY A 176 -7.60 3.89 -27.02
N ASN A 177 -7.61 2.75 -26.34
CA ASN A 177 -8.65 1.72 -26.49
C ASN A 177 -9.82 1.86 -25.50
N SER A 178 -9.77 2.85 -24.60
CA SER A 178 -10.81 3.06 -23.59
C SER A 178 -11.81 4.12 -24.07
N THR A 179 -13.11 3.85 -23.86
CA THR A 179 -14.18 4.85 -24.00
C THR A 179 -14.66 5.24 -22.61
N ILE A 180 -14.65 6.52 -22.32
CA ILE A 180 -14.85 7.07 -20.98
C ILE A 180 -16.02 8.06 -21.05
N SER A 181 -16.96 7.91 -20.12
CA SER A 181 -18.08 8.85 -19.95
C SER A 181 -17.82 9.63 -18.68
N GLU A 182 -17.47 10.91 -18.81
CA GLU A 182 -17.18 11.76 -17.67
C GLU A 182 -18.35 12.67 -17.33
N LYS A 183 -18.30 13.26 -16.14
CA LYS A 183 -19.23 14.33 -15.77
C LYS A 183 -19.10 15.51 -16.76
N PRO A 184 -20.20 16.21 -17.05
CA PRO A 184 -20.16 17.35 -17.96
C PRO A 184 -19.20 18.44 -17.47
N LEU A 185 -18.37 18.97 -18.37
CA LEU A 185 -17.61 20.20 -18.09
C LEU A 185 -18.56 21.38 -18.23
N VAL A 186 -18.76 22.14 -17.16
CA VAL A 186 -19.62 23.32 -17.13
C VAL A 186 -18.76 24.57 -17.00
N HIS A 187 -19.01 25.56 -17.86
CA HIS A 187 -18.28 26.81 -17.88
C HIS A 187 -19.25 27.96 -18.13
N THR A 188 -19.25 28.97 -17.25
CA THR A 188 -20.16 30.11 -17.31
C THR A 188 -19.41 31.43 -17.27
N ILE A 189 -19.75 32.32 -18.19
CA ILE A 189 -19.39 33.74 -18.13
C ILE A 189 -20.66 34.60 -18.02
N TYR A 190 -20.52 35.83 -17.54
CA TYR A 190 -21.61 36.77 -17.35
C TYR A 190 -21.32 38.09 -18.04
N LEU A 191 -22.34 38.69 -18.66
CA LEU A 191 -22.34 40.11 -18.98
C LEU A 191 -23.18 40.82 -17.92
N SER A 192 -22.52 41.53 -17.02
CA SER A 192 -23.18 42.36 -16.01
C SER A 192 -23.63 43.66 -16.66
N ILE A 193 -24.93 43.94 -16.60
CA ILE A 193 -25.56 45.12 -17.20
C ILE A 193 -26.11 45.99 -16.08
N ASP A 194 -25.67 47.23 -16.03
CA ASP A 194 -26.11 48.26 -15.10
C ASP A 194 -26.74 49.39 -15.92
N ILE A 195 -28.09 49.42 -15.93
CA ILE A 195 -28.85 50.35 -16.75
C ILE A 195 -28.71 51.80 -16.22
N PRO A 196 -28.89 52.09 -14.91
CA PRO A 196 -28.75 53.44 -14.38
C PRO A 196 -27.38 54.07 -14.67
N ASN A 197 -26.30 53.29 -14.53
CA ASN A 197 -24.95 53.81 -14.73
C ASN A 197 -24.47 53.68 -16.18
N ASN A 198 -25.29 53.18 -17.10
CA ASN A 198 -24.97 52.99 -18.51
C ASN A 198 -23.73 52.11 -18.73
N ARG A 199 -23.62 50.98 -18.03
CA ARG A 199 -22.43 50.11 -18.05
C ARG A 199 -22.75 48.68 -18.44
N VAL A 200 -21.82 48.07 -19.16
CA VAL A 200 -21.74 46.62 -19.37
C VAL A 200 -20.32 46.13 -19.11
N VAL A 201 -20.21 45.04 -18.37
CA VAL A 201 -18.93 44.45 -17.94
C VAL A 201 -18.97 42.95 -18.17
N LEU A 202 -17.93 42.41 -18.80
CA LEU A 202 -17.73 40.96 -18.87
C LEU A 202 -17.17 40.48 -17.52
N VAL A 203 -17.77 39.47 -16.93
CA VAL A 203 -17.41 38.89 -15.64
C VAL A 203 -17.27 37.38 -15.77
N GLY A 204 -16.28 36.81 -15.10
CA GLY A 204 -15.97 35.39 -15.12
C GLY A 204 -14.65 35.08 -15.83
N ASN A 205 -14.16 33.87 -15.63
CA ASN A 205 -12.96 33.39 -16.30
C ASN A 205 -13.30 33.08 -17.76
N GLU A 206 -12.47 33.53 -18.70
CA GLU A 206 -12.65 33.20 -20.12
C GLU A 206 -12.16 31.78 -20.46
N THR A 207 -11.39 31.15 -19.58
CA THR A 207 -10.85 29.80 -19.78
C THR A 207 -11.03 28.95 -18.53
N VAL A 208 -11.53 27.74 -18.72
CA VAL A 208 -11.59 26.68 -17.70
C VAL A 208 -10.96 25.42 -18.28
N SER A 209 -10.08 24.78 -17.51
CA SER A 209 -9.49 23.49 -17.85
C SER A 209 -9.83 22.43 -16.80
N ASP A 210 -9.94 21.18 -17.24
CA ASP A 210 -10.15 20.02 -16.39
C ASP A 210 -9.25 18.87 -16.85
N HIS A 211 -8.49 18.32 -15.90
CA HIS A 211 -7.54 17.25 -16.14
C HIS A 211 -8.15 15.91 -15.73
N VAL A 212 -8.34 15.01 -16.69
CA VAL A 212 -8.95 13.71 -16.46
C VAL A 212 -7.88 12.63 -16.56
N SER A 213 -7.60 11.95 -15.45
CA SER A 213 -6.69 10.81 -15.43
C SER A 213 -7.20 9.65 -14.57
N LYS A 214 -6.86 8.43 -14.99
CA LYS A 214 -7.11 7.22 -14.22
C LYS A 214 -5.83 6.42 -14.09
N VAL A 215 -5.41 6.22 -12.85
CA VAL A 215 -4.23 5.44 -12.50
C VAL A 215 -4.67 4.14 -11.87
N VAL A 216 -4.15 3.01 -12.36
CA VAL A 216 -4.35 1.70 -11.72
C VAL A 216 -3.04 1.21 -11.12
N ARG A 217 -3.15 0.54 -9.97
CA ARG A 217 -2.01 -0.17 -9.38
C ARG A 217 -1.85 -1.50 -10.11
N VAL A 218 -0.69 -1.69 -10.73
CA VAL A 218 -0.31 -2.95 -11.35
C VAL A 218 0.51 -3.72 -10.32
N LYS A 219 0.00 -4.87 -9.92
CA LYS A 219 0.79 -5.81 -9.10
C LYS A 219 1.89 -6.36 -10.01
N ARG A 220 3.15 -6.13 -9.68
CA ARG A 220 4.25 -6.84 -10.33
C ARG A 220 4.25 -8.29 -9.84
N SER A 221 4.32 -9.23 -10.76
CA SER A 221 4.59 -10.62 -10.43
C SER A 221 6.00 -10.70 -9.84
N ALA A 222 6.16 -11.43 -8.75
CA ALA A 222 7.48 -11.78 -8.25
C ALA A 222 7.98 -12.98 -9.06
N SER A 223 9.18 -12.92 -9.61
CA SER A 223 9.82 -14.10 -10.17
C SER A 223 10.67 -14.77 -9.09
N PHE A 224 10.43 -16.04 -8.84
CA PHE A 224 11.26 -16.85 -7.94
C PHE A 224 11.67 -18.12 -8.68
N LEU A 225 12.99 -18.34 -8.80
CA LEU A 225 13.56 -19.47 -9.54
C LEU A 225 13.02 -19.61 -10.99
N GLY A 226 12.79 -18.48 -11.66
CA GLY A 226 12.27 -18.47 -13.04
C GLY A 226 10.77 -18.69 -13.18
N ALA A 227 10.04 -19.00 -12.10
CA ALA A 227 8.59 -19.07 -12.10
C ALA A 227 7.97 -17.71 -11.75
N GLU A 228 7.01 -17.25 -12.56
CA GLU A 228 6.20 -16.07 -12.21
C GLU A 228 5.16 -16.45 -11.17
N MET A 229 5.21 -15.81 -10.01
CA MET A 229 4.25 -16.00 -8.94
C MET A 229 3.55 -14.69 -8.61
N SER A 230 2.25 -14.76 -8.36
CA SER A 230 1.55 -13.63 -7.77
C SER A 230 2.06 -13.40 -6.33
N PRO A 231 2.11 -12.13 -5.84
CA PRO A 231 2.56 -11.85 -4.48
C PRO A 231 1.78 -12.63 -3.40
N GLY A 232 0.49 -12.90 -3.63
CA GLY A 232 -0.33 -13.70 -2.72
C GLY A 232 0.11 -15.18 -2.64
N GLN A 233 0.49 -15.78 -3.77
CA GLN A 233 1.02 -17.15 -3.80
C GLN A 233 2.39 -17.23 -3.12
N ALA A 234 3.30 -16.28 -3.40
CA ALA A 234 4.61 -16.25 -2.78
C ALA A 234 4.51 -16.11 -1.24
N MET A 235 3.57 -15.29 -0.75
CA MET A 235 3.30 -15.16 0.68
C MET A 235 2.72 -16.44 1.29
N ALA A 236 1.79 -17.11 0.59
CA ALA A 236 1.23 -18.38 1.05
C ALA A 236 2.30 -19.47 1.17
N TYR A 237 3.19 -19.60 0.18
CA TYR A 237 4.30 -20.55 0.21
C TYR A 237 5.33 -20.21 1.27
N SER A 238 5.62 -18.93 1.48
CA SER A 238 6.49 -18.47 2.57
C SER A 238 5.97 -18.93 3.93
N VAL A 239 4.69 -18.69 4.22
CA VAL A 239 4.06 -19.08 5.49
C VAL A 239 4.04 -20.61 5.64
N ALA A 240 3.71 -21.34 4.58
CA ALA A 240 3.71 -22.80 4.61
C ALA A 240 5.10 -23.38 4.88
N ALA A 241 6.15 -22.84 4.24
CA ALA A 241 7.52 -23.28 4.41
C ALA A 241 8.06 -22.94 5.82
N LEU A 242 7.80 -21.72 6.31
CA LEU A 242 8.17 -21.31 7.67
C LEU A 242 7.45 -22.16 8.73
N GLY A 243 6.15 -22.39 8.58
CA GLY A 243 5.35 -23.20 9.49
C GLY A 243 5.85 -24.65 9.53
N SER A 244 6.09 -25.26 8.36
CA SER A 244 6.59 -26.64 8.26
C SER A 244 8.00 -26.77 8.85
N GLY A 245 8.87 -25.80 8.57
CA GLY A 245 10.23 -25.76 9.12
C GLY A 245 10.24 -25.58 10.63
N ALA A 246 9.39 -24.72 11.19
CA ALA A 246 9.27 -24.53 12.64
C ALA A 246 8.79 -25.81 13.35
N VAL A 247 7.78 -26.50 12.78
CA VAL A 247 7.30 -27.79 13.31
C VAL A 247 8.42 -28.84 13.24
N GLY A 248 9.13 -28.93 12.12
CA GLY A 248 10.24 -29.86 11.95
C GLY A 248 11.39 -29.61 12.93
N LEU A 249 11.76 -28.34 13.19
CA LEU A 249 12.73 -27.97 14.22
C LEU A 249 12.27 -28.36 15.62
N GLY A 250 10.98 -28.13 15.94
CA GLY A 250 10.39 -28.51 17.23
C GLY A 250 10.46 -30.00 17.53
N ILE A 251 10.43 -30.84 16.48
CA ILE A 251 10.58 -32.30 16.60
C ILE A 251 12.06 -32.72 16.60
N ALA A 252 12.87 -32.15 15.71
CA ALA A 252 14.26 -32.57 15.51
C ALA A 252 15.18 -32.19 16.67
N LEU A 253 15.03 -30.98 17.23
CA LEU A 253 15.86 -30.50 18.35
C LEU A 253 15.85 -31.43 19.58
N PRO A 254 14.68 -31.84 20.13
CA PRO A 254 14.68 -32.77 21.27
C PRO A 254 15.18 -34.17 20.89
N MET A 255 15.00 -34.63 19.65
CA MET A 255 15.55 -35.91 19.19
C MET A 255 17.08 -35.91 19.15
N VAL A 256 17.69 -34.80 18.70
CA VAL A 256 19.15 -34.64 18.70
C VAL A 256 19.68 -34.38 20.11
N ALA A 257 18.98 -33.58 20.92
CA ALA A 257 19.40 -33.25 22.29
C ALA A 257 19.37 -34.44 23.25
N ARG A 258 18.45 -35.41 23.06
CA ARG A 258 18.37 -36.64 23.87
C ARG A 258 19.57 -37.57 23.70
N ARG A 259 20.49 -37.29 22.78
CA ARG A 259 21.57 -38.20 22.39
C ARG A 259 22.78 -38.18 23.31
N ARG A 260 22.75 -37.46 24.44
CA ARG A 260 23.95 -37.29 25.27
C ARG A 260 23.73 -37.10 26.77
N GLU A 261 22.64 -37.60 27.35
CA GLU A 261 22.69 -37.87 28.79
C GLU A 261 23.42 -39.19 29.00
N SER A 262 24.72 -39.11 29.30
CA SER A 262 25.46 -40.27 29.78
C SER A 262 24.78 -40.82 31.03
N SER A 263 24.82 -42.14 31.24
CA SER A 263 24.28 -42.77 32.46
C SER A 263 24.78 -42.09 33.75
N THR A 264 25.96 -41.47 33.67
CA THR A 264 26.57 -40.61 34.69
C THR A 264 25.86 -39.29 34.94
N GLU A 265 25.52 -38.51 33.92
CA GLU A 265 24.76 -37.26 34.09
C GLU A 265 23.37 -37.53 34.67
N ARG A 266 22.76 -38.67 34.33
CA ARG A 266 21.47 -39.09 34.88
C ARG A 266 21.54 -39.36 36.39
N ILE A 267 22.66 -39.90 36.87
CA ILE A 267 22.88 -40.23 38.29
C ILE A 267 23.28 -38.99 39.09
N GLU A 268 24.18 -38.16 38.56
CA GLU A 268 24.54 -36.86 39.15
C GLU A 268 23.31 -35.96 39.30
N ARG A 269 22.41 -35.94 38.31
CA ARG A 269 21.18 -35.14 38.39
C ARG A 269 20.15 -35.74 39.35
N ARG A 270 19.99 -37.07 39.35
CA ARG A 270 18.94 -37.75 40.15
C ARG A 270 19.28 -37.88 41.63
N TYR A 271 20.57 -37.98 41.96
CA TYR A 271 21.05 -38.18 43.34
C TYR A 271 21.96 -37.03 43.79
N ARG A 272 21.79 -35.84 43.21
CA ARG A 272 22.59 -34.65 43.51
C ARG A 272 22.72 -34.39 45.00
N ASP A 273 21.65 -34.59 45.75
CA ASP A 273 21.57 -34.32 47.20
C ASP A 273 22.33 -35.36 48.05
N LEU A 274 22.71 -36.50 47.46
CA LEU A 274 23.47 -37.56 48.12
C LEU A 274 24.96 -37.55 47.73
N ILE A 275 25.38 -36.67 46.83
CA ILE A 275 26.74 -36.63 46.27
C ILE A 275 27.55 -35.51 46.94
N ILE A 276 28.72 -35.86 47.46
CA ILE A 276 29.71 -34.94 48.01
C ILE A 276 30.97 -35.01 47.13
N SER A 277 31.39 -33.88 46.60
CA SER A 277 32.66 -33.78 45.85
C SER A 277 33.83 -33.85 46.82
N VAL A 278 34.80 -34.71 46.53
CA VAL A 278 36.04 -34.85 47.30
C VAL A 278 37.24 -34.73 46.37
N ASP A 279 38.34 -34.19 46.89
CA ASP A 279 39.59 -34.06 46.13
C ASP A 279 40.26 -35.42 45.92
N GLU A 280 40.20 -36.31 46.93
CA GLU A 280 40.72 -37.67 46.86
C GLU A 280 39.84 -38.60 47.71
N ILE A 281 39.57 -39.81 47.20
CA ILE A 281 38.85 -40.84 47.97
C ILE A 281 39.85 -41.57 48.88
N PRO A 282 39.60 -41.66 50.20
CA PRO A 282 40.51 -42.33 51.13
C PRO A 282 40.87 -43.75 50.67
N SER A 283 42.17 -44.01 50.49
CA SER A 283 42.74 -45.22 49.90
C SER A 283 43.35 -46.17 50.95
N ASP A 284 43.04 -45.95 52.24
CA ASP A 284 43.46 -46.79 53.37
C ASP A 284 42.75 -48.16 53.42
N ARG A 285 41.79 -48.39 52.52
CA ARG A 285 40.91 -49.56 52.49
C ARG A 285 40.91 -50.26 51.13
N PRO A 286 40.68 -51.58 51.10
CA PRO A 286 40.55 -52.33 49.85
C PRO A 286 39.32 -51.85 49.04
N TRP A 287 39.53 -51.73 47.73
CA TRP A 287 38.51 -51.28 46.78
C TRP A 287 37.72 -52.44 46.19
N ILE A 288 36.39 -52.29 46.13
CA ILE A 288 35.50 -53.24 45.46
C ILE A 288 34.86 -52.51 44.27
N ARG A 289 35.17 -52.96 43.06
CA ARG A 289 34.58 -52.41 41.84
C ARG A 289 33.13 -52.86 41.70
N VAL A 290 32.22 -51.91 41.60
CA VAL A 290 30.80 -52.14 41.32
C VAL A 290 30.57 -52.00 39.82
N SER A 291 29.82 -52.91 39.20
CA SER A 291 29.57 -52.87 37.75
C SER A 291 28.36 -52.01 37.36
N ASN A 292 27.42 -51.81 38.28
CA ASN A 292 26.20 -51.02 38.07
C ASN A 292 26.15 -49.86 39.08
N PRO A 293 26.06 -48.61 38.63
CA PRO A 293 26.03 -47.47 39.55
C PRO A 293 24.75 -47.41 40.41
N GLU A 294 23.66 -48.06 39.99
CA GLU A 294 22.45 -48.16 40.81
C GLU A 294 22.69 -48.98 42.08
N ASP A 295 23.55 -50.00 42.00
CA ASP A 295 23.92 -50.80 43.17
C ASP A 295 24.82 -50.01 44.12
N LEU A 296 25.65 -49.11 43.59
CA LEU A 296 26.41 -48.16 44.41
C LEU A 296 25.48 -47.22 45.20
N VAL A 297 24.39 -46.75 44.61
CA VAL A 297 23.39 -45.92 45.31
C VAL A 297 22.64 -46.74 46.38
N LYS A 298 22.31 -48.01 46.09
CA LYS A 298 21.69 -48.89 47.11
C LYS A 298 22.64 -49.09 48.29
N LEU A 299 23.93 -49.28 48.03
CA LEU A 299 24.96 -49.40 49.07
C LEU A 299 25.09 -48.11 49.89
N ALA A 300 25.11 -46.94 49.24
CA ALA A 300 25.11 -45.64 49.92
C ALA A 300 23.94 -45.51 50.91
N LYS A 301 22.73 -45.86 50.46
CA LYS A 301 21.53 -45.81 51.31
C LYS A 301 21.56 -46.82 52.45
N LEU A 302 22.01 -48.06 52.18
CA LEU A 302 22.10 -49.12 53.19
C LEU A 302 23.14 -48.80 54.27
N LEU A 303 24.24 -48.15 53.88
CA LEU A 303 25.33 -47.76 54.78
C LEU A 303 25.09 -46.39 55.43
N GLU A 304 23.99 -45.71 55.12
CA GLU A 304 23.70 -44.33 55.51
C GLU A 304 24.88 -43.38 55.24
N SER A 305 25.57 -43.60 54.11
CA SER A 305 26.83 -42.95 53.76
C SER A 305 26.67 -42.17 52.46
N PRO A 306 27.27 -40.96 52.34
CA PRO A 306 27.20 -40.18 51.11
C PRO A 306 27.97 -40.83 49.96
N LEU A 307 27.58 -40.49 48.73
CA LEU A 307 28.34 -40.82 47.53
C LEU A 307 29.48 -39.81 47.37
N LEU A 308 30.71 -40.29 47.38
CA LEU A 308 31.90 -39.48 47.16
C LEU A 308 32.17 -39.41 45.66
N LEU A 309 32.27 -38.20 45.12
CA LEU A 309 32.62 -37.96 43.72
C LEU A 309 34.04 -37.38 43.65
N GLU A 310 34.96 -38.15 43.08
CA GLU A 310 36.32 -37.73 42.77
C GLU A 310 36.39 -37.27 41.31
N ARG A 311 36.97 -36.09 41.10
CA ARG A 311 37.21 -35.51 39.77
C ARG A 311 38.71 -35.28 39.59
N GLY A 312 39.42 -36.29 39.11
CA GLY A 312 40.84 -36.19 38.75
C GLY A 312 41.07 -36.02 37.25
N ASP A 313 42.31 -35.73 36.86
CA ASP A 313 42.81 -35.52 35.48
C ASP A 313 42.63 -36.77 34.60
N GLY A 314 41.38 -37.03 34.18
CA GLY A 314 41.02 -38.11 33.28
C GLY A 314 40.32 -39.30 33.92
N VAL A 315 40.13 -39.30 35.25
CA VAL A 315 39.40 -40.36 35.95
C VAL A 315 38.32 -39.73 36.83
N ARG A 316 37.07 -40.13 36.56
CA ARG A 316 35.91 -39.71 37.33
C ARG A 316 35.39 -40.94 38.05
N ARG A 317 35.34 -40.90 39.38
CA ARG A 317 34.95 -42.06 40.21
C ARG A 317 33.84 -41.65 41.16
N ILE A 318 32.85 -42.52 41.28
CA ILE A 318 31.83 -42.42 42.32
C ILE A 318 32.10 -43.54 43.30
N ALA A 319 32.19 -43.22 44.59
CA ALA A 319 32.47 -44.20 45.62
C ALA A 319 31.57 -44.08 46.84
N VAL A 320 31.49 -45.16 47.61
CA VAL A 320 30.85 -45.20 48.93
C VAL A 320 31.82 -45.86 49.90
N ALA A 321 32.15 -45.15 50.98
CA ALA A 321 33.04 -45.66 52.01
C ALA A 321 32.25 -46.41 53.10
N SER A 322 32.68 -47.64 53.41
CA SER A 322 32.27 -48.44 54.57
C SER A 322 33.44 -48.57 55.55
N ARG A 323 33.20 -49.07 56.76
CA ARG A 323 34.25 -49.29 57.78
C ARG A 323 35.41 -50.17 57.30
N SER A 324 35.16 -51.08 56.36
CA SER A 324 36.14 -52.09 55.92
C SER A 324 36.49 -52.06 54.43
N TYR A 325 35.67 -51.41 53.60
CA TYR A 325 35.82 -51.41 52.13
C TYR A 325 35.40 -50.06 51.53
N VAL A 326 35.92 -49.76 50.35
CA VAL A 326 35.43 -48.66 49.51
C VAL A 326 34.84 -49.26 48.23
N TYR A 327 33.56 -49.04 47.99
CA TYR A 327 32.90 -49.47 46.76
C TYR A 327 33.06 -48.39 45.70
N VAL A 328 33.59 -48.72 44.54
CA VAL A 328 33.90 -47.73 43.49
C VAL A 328 33.23 -48.11 42.17
N TYR A 329 32.59 -47.14 41.54
CA TYR A 329 32.16 -47.19 40.16
C TYR A 329 33.03 -46.24 39.34
N GLU A 330 33.92 -46.81 38.52
CA GLU A 330 34.75 -46.03 37.59
C GLU A 330 33.90 -45.59 36.40
N LEU A 331 33.85 -44.30 36.16
CA LEU A 331 33.17 -43.73 35.01
C LEU A 331 34.06 -43.92 33.80
N GLU A 332 33.49 -44.39 32.69
CA GLU A 332 34.22 -44.42 31.42
C GLU A 332 34.74 -43.00 31.14
N PRO A 333 36.04 -42.84 30.82
CA PRO A 333 36.59 -41.55 30.49
C PRO A 333 35.77 -40.96 29.35
N ARG A 334 35.34 -39.72 29.53
CA ARG A 334 34.59 -39.00 28.52
C ARG A 334 35.52 -38.91 27.30
N GLU A 335 35.15 -39.58 26.20
CA GLU A 335 35.68 -39.23 24.88
C GLU A 335 35.14 -37.84 24.53
N ASP A 336 35.59 -36.82 25.25
CA ASP A 336 35.55 -35.46 24.77
C ASP A 336 36.62 -35.38 23.69
N GLY A 337 36.19 -35.67 22.46
CA GLY A 337 36.82 -35.05 21.32
C GLY A 337 36.83 -33.54 21.53
N SER A 338 38.00 -32.94 21.28
CA SER A 338 38.31 -31.52 21.21
C SER A 338 38.31 -30.72 22.52
N ASP A 339 39.43 -30.79 23.25
CA ASP A 339 40.15 -29.56 23.58
C ASP A 339 40.94 -29.15 22.34
N VAL A 340 40.42 -28.15 21.62
CA VAL A 340 41.21 -27.35 20.70
C VAL A 340 41.81 -26.23 21.54
N ASP A 341 43.13 -26.19 21.57
CA ASP A 341 43.98 -25.13 22.12
C ASP A 341 43.29 -23.76 22.22
N ARG A 342 43.24 -23.22 23.44
CA ARG A 342 43.46 -21.79 23.70
C ARG A 342 44.14 -21.55 25.03
#